data_AF-A0A514WXP2-F1
#
_entry.id   AF-A0A514WXP2-F1
#
_cell.length_a   1.000
_cell.length_b   1.000
_cell.length_c   1.000
_cell.angle_alpha   90.00
_cell.angle_beta   90.00
_cell.angle_gamma   90.00
#
_symmetry.space_group_name_H-M   'P 1'
#
loop_
_entity.id
_entity.type
_entity.pdbx_description
1 polymer ?
#
loop_
_entity_poly.entity_id
_entity_poly.type
_entity_poly.pdbx_seq_one_letter_code
_entity_poly.pdbx_strand_id
1 'polypeptide(L)'
;MRLFKYLTIFIVLFSLGFAKDGIVELEGYLNGRSSANFLKSTNNVKFVLPPGTRGKIQETKQFSSGNYGLKVAITSGPRKGEEAWVYYRTSDPDMKVYENEQAAQKDQETKDVANAKETKTIRETPAVRDPASEKPKEEKKPEPKKVEEKKPVITKKASDKLPKDDAEELVRKVQDANKTLANHGKPGGPCPECELAKVHSRDVGINEDTNPPTFTAKSSQDSGRIIPPTRTQNPFGIRPTRCGSGQGAIDYCTYEGDSQPGNFKFRNRGPNNIVSAGDANRSREWAFYHEGNARQDLGFAISDMPNGTISQTQETYMMVFPRKTIPNVRIEGDKQIVTLPTGETVTFDKNSKKVIGGVLSEDGAMTSGGKSLQPAKVSYHGNGVMVRVDTRGDEPRLKAANAVITKQGKTCTVPAKKLWPDRSEHSSAHFKYFSDSDFDAFLKSTCGFGL
;
A
#
# COMPACT_ATOMS: atom_id res chain seq x y z
N MET A 1 -70.57 4.06 -15.44
CA MET A 1 -69.82 2.83 -15.04
C MET A 1 -68.40 2.81 -15.64
N ARG A 2 -67.51 3.76 -15.28
CA ARG A 2 -66.07 3.75 -15.66
C ARG A 2 -65.21 4.52 -14.64
N LEU A 3 -65.46 4.34 -13.35
CA LEU A 3 -64.69 5.04 -12.29
C LEU A 3 -64.10 4.10 -11.21
N PHE A 4 -64.19 2.78 -11.37
CA PHE A 4 -63.86 1.82 -10.30
C PHE A 4 -62.62 0.94 -10.55
N LYS A 5 -61.79 1.23 -11.58
CA LYS A 5 -60.62 0.39 -11.93
C LYS A 5 -59.24 0.97 -11.53
N TYR A 6 -59.18 2.19 -11.00
CA TYR A 6 -57.90 2.80 -10.57
C TYR A 6 -57.71 2.90 -9.05
N LEU A 7 -58.66 2.39 -8.26
CA LEU A 7 -58.57 2.45 -6.79
C LEU A 7 -57.87 1.21 -6.16
N THR A 8 -57.53 0.19 -6.94
CA THR A 8 -56.98 -1.07 -6.40
C THR A 8 -55.46 -1.24 -6.59
N ILE A 9 -54.76 -0.29 -7.22
CA ILE A 9 -53.29 -0.32 -7.45
C ILE A 9 -52.59 0.79 -6.64
N PHE A 10 -53.10 1.12 -5.45
CA PHE A 10 -52.44 2.10 -4.55
C PHE A 10 -52.28 1.59 -3.10
N ILE A 11 -52.51 0.30 -2.82
CA ILE A 11 -52.50 -0.27 -1.45
C ILE A 11 -51.53 -1.47 -1.34
N VAL A 12 -50.38 -1.45 -2.05
CA VAL A 12 -49.31 -2.46 -1.85
C VAL A 12 -47.92 -1.82 -1.63
N LEU A 13 -47.81 -0.48 -1.64
CA LEU A 13 -46.52 0.21 -1.71
C LEU A 13 -46.01 0.85 -0.40
N PHE A 14 -46.62 0.57 0.76
CA PHE A 14 -46.32 1.33 2.00
C PHE A 14 -45.93 0.54 3.24
N SER A 15 -45.52 -0.72 3.12
CA SER A 15 -45.08 -1.50 4.28
C SER A 15 -43.87 -2.36 3.99
N LEU A 16 -42.75 -1.70 3.65
CA LEU A 16 -41.43 -2.18 4.08
C LEU A 16 -41.34 -1.94 5.60
N GLY A 17 -42.20 -2.63 6.35
CA GLY A 17 -42.15 -2.65 7.80
C GLY A 17 -40.95 -3.49 8.19
N PHE A 18 -39.90 -2.83 8.69
CA PHE A 18 -38.81 -3.55 9.34
C PHE A 18 -39.42 -4.40 10.45
N ALA A 19 -39.23 -5.72 10.36
CA ALA A 19 -39.66 -6.61 11.42
C ALA A 19 -39.02 -6.15 12.73
N LYS A 20 -39.83 -5.95 13.76
CA LYS A 20 -39.33 -5.80 15.13
C LYS A 20 -38.52 -7.07 15.39
N ASP A 21 -37.26 -6.93 15.79
CA ASP A 21 -36.27 -8.02 15.91
C ASP A 21 -35.52 -8.46 14.64
N GLY A 22 -35.64 -7.72 13.53
CA GLY A 22 -34.81 -7.95 12.34
C GLY A 22 -33.30 -7.81 12.62
N ILE A 23 -32.48 -8.44 11.79
CA ILE A 23 -31.02 -8.37 11.86
C ILE A 23 -30.50 -7.47 10.75
N VAL A 24 -29.58 -6.56 11.08
CA VAL A 24 -28.78 -5.85 10.06
C VAL A 24 -27.38 -6.41 10.01
N GLU A 25 -26.81 -6.44 8.81
CA GLU A 25 -25.40 -6.73 8.57
C GLU A 25 -24.80 -5.63 7.69
N LEU A 26 -23.74 -4.99 8.16
CA LEU A 26 -23.13 -3.87 7.46
C LEU A 26 -22.26 -4.37 6.30
N GLU A 27 -22.44 -3.80 5.11
CA GLU A 27 -21.58 -4.06 3.95
C GLU A 27 -20.43 -3.03 3.85
N GLY A 28 -20.61 -1.84 4.45
CA GLY A 28 -19.61 -0.77 4.51
C GLY A 28 -19.28 -0.28 5.92
N TYR A 29 -18.42 0.74 5.99
CA TYR A 29 -18.14 1.45 7.25
C TYR A 29 -19.25 2.46 7.53
N LEU A 30 -19.86 2.39 8.72
CA LEU A 30 -20.93 3.30 9.12
C LEU A 30 -20.68 3.96 10.46
N ASN A 31 -21.14 5.20 10.61
CA ASN A 31 -21.08 5.94 11.86
C ASN A 31 -22.23 5.50 12.77
N GLY A 32 -21.90 4.86 13.90
CA GLY A 32 -22.82 4.60 14.99
C GLY A 32 -23.04 5.87 15.82
N ARG A 33 -24.29 6.32 15.93
CA ARG A 33 -24.66 7.57 16.62
C ARG A 33 -25.41 7.32 17.92
N SER A 34 -25.36 8.28 18.85
CA SER A 34 -26.12 8.23 20.11
C SER A 34 -27.60 8.57 19.95
N SER A 35 -28.00 9.19 18.83
CA SER A 35 -29.39 9.57 18.56
C SER A 35 -29.75 9.46 17.09
N ALA A 36 -31.06 9.43 16.79
CA ALA A 36 -31.59 9.37 15.43
C ALA A 36 -31.45 10.68 14.61
N ASN A 37 -30.61 11.62 15.05
CA ASN A 37 -30.33 12.85 14.31
C ASN A 37 -29.07 12.66 13.45
N PHE A 38 -29.25 12.61 12.14
CA PHE A 38 -28.19 12.36 11.17
C PHE A 38 -27.73 13.64 10.43
N LEU A 39 -28.12 14.82 10.91
CA LEU A 39 -27.65 16.08 10.34
C LEU A 39 -26.13 16.22 10.52
N LYS A 40 -25.45 16.72 9.49
CA LYS A 40 -23.98 16.91 9.49
C LYS A 40 -23.49 17.83 10.61
N SER A 41 -24.33 18.77 11.06
CA SER A 41 -24.04 19.70 12.16
C SER A 41 -24.16 19.10 13.55
N THR A 42 -24.70 17.88 13.68
CA THR A 42 -24.93 17.25 14.99
C THR A 42 -23.74 16.39 15.40
N ASN A 43 -23.11 16.76 16.52
CA ASN A 43 -21.99 16.02 17.13
C ASN A 43 -22.49 14.87 18.00
N ASN A 44 -23.01 13.81 17.37
CA ASN A 44 -23.54 12.63 18.06
C ASN A 44 -22.96 11.30 17.55
N VAL A 45 -21.85 11.32 16.83
CA VAL A 45 -21.13 10.10 16.44
C VAL A 45 -20.42 9.52 17.66
N LYS A 46 -20.75 8.28 18.04
CA LYS A 46 -20.10 7.55 19.14
C LYS A 46 -18.86 6.81 18.66
N PHE A 47 -18.99 6.07 17.56
CA PHE A 47 -17.94 5.22 17.00
C PHE A 47 -18.24 4.86 15.55
N VAL A 48 -17.24 4.29 14.86
CA VAL A 48 -17.38 3.75 13.50
C VAL A 48 -17.50 2.22 13.56
N LEU A 49 -18.50 1.67 12.86
CA LEU A 49 -18.74 0.25 12.73
C LEU A 49 -18.11 -0.28 11.44
N PRO A 50 -17.26 -1.31 11.49
CA PRO A 50 -16.67 -1.93 10.30
C PRO A 50 -17.68 -2.82 9.55
N PRO A 51 -17.41 -3.14 8.27
CA PRO A 51 -18.20 -4.10 7.52
C PRO A 51 -18.19 -5.49 8.18
N GLY A 52 -19.28 -6.24 8.02
CA GLY A 52 -19.52 -7.52 8.69
C GLY A 52 -20.05 -7.40 10.13
N THR A 53 -20.16 -6.19 10.68
CA THR A 53 -20.84 -5.96 11.96
C THR A 53 -22.31 -6.31 11.82
N ARG A 54 -22.84 -7.09 12.77
CA ARG A 54 -24.26 -7.42 12.86
C ARG A 54 -24.90 -6.79 14.08
N GLY A 55 -26.17 -6.43 13.97
CA GLY A 55 -26.96 -5.92 15.07
C GLY A 55 -28.44 -6.23 14.94
N LYS A 56 -29.12 -6.35 16.08
CA LYS A 56 -30.57 -6.53 16.17
C LYS A 56 -31.27 -5.18 16.15
N ILE A 57 -32.25 -5.00 15.27
CA ILE A 57 -33.05 -3.77 15.18
C ILE A 57 -33.97 -3.68 16.40
N GLN A 58 -33.80 -2.65 17.21
CA GLN A 58 -34.65 -2.34 18.35
C GLN A 58 -35.72 -1.29 18.01
N GLU A 59 -35.33 -0.27 17.25
CA GLU A 59 -36.19 0.87 16.92
C GLU A 59 -35.90 1.34 15.49
N THR A 60 -36.94 1.84 14.81
CA THR A 60 -36.82 2.40 13.47
C THR A 60 -37.50 3.76 13.42
N LYS A 61 -36.83 4.74 12.80
CA LYS A 61 -37.37 6.08 12.59
C LYS A 61 -37.30 6.44 11.12
N GLN A 62 -38.46 6.62 10.48
CA GLN A 62 -38.51 7.09 9.10
C GLN A 62 -38.32 8.61 9.04
N PHE A 63 -37.52 9.07 8.08
CA PHE A 63 -37.32 10.48 7.79
C PHE A 63 -38.23 10.95 6.65
N SER A 64 -38.43 12.27 6.54
CA SER A 64 -39.20 12.88 5.44
C SER A 64 -38.61 12.58 4.05
N SER A 65 -37.33 12.22 3.97
CA SER A 65 -36.66 11.78 2.74
C SER A 65 -37.00 10.35 2.32
N GLY A 66 -37.78 9.60 3.10
CA GLY A 66 -38.05 8.18 2.87
C GLY A 66 -36.93 7.24 3.33
N ASN A 67 -35.83 7.77 3.84
CA ASN A 67 -34.74 6.99 4.47
C ASN A 67 -35.07 6.68 5.93
N TYR A 68 -34.29 5.78 6.55
CA TYR A 68 -34.55 5.31 7.91
C TYR A 68 -33.33 5.49 8.81
N GLY A 69 -33.58 5.79 10.07
CA GLY A 69 -32.63 5.56 11.15
C GLY A 69 -32.98 4.24 11.83
N LEU A 70 -31.99 3.37 12.02
CA LEU A 70 -32.16 2.10 12.71
C LEU A 70 -31.37 2.14 14.02
N LYS A 71 -32.05 1.95 15.16
CA LYS A 71 -31.38 1.72 16.44
C LYS A 71 -31.05 0.24 16.53
N VAL A 72 -29.76 -0.08 16.59
CA VAL A 72 -29.27 -1.45 16.54
C VAL A 72 -28.52 -1.80 17.82
N ALA A 73 -28.84 -2.96 18.39
CA ALA A 73 -28.07 -3.60 19.45
C ALA A 73 -27.05 -4.53 18.81
N ILE A 74 -25.77 -4.23 18.95
CA ILE A 74 -24.70 -4.87 18.19
C ILE A 74 -24.45 -6.29 18.73
N THR A 75 -24.64 -7.31 17.89
CA THR A 75 -24.52 -8.72 18.24
C THR A 75 -23.18 -9.33 17.83
N SER A 76 -22.49 -8.73 16.85
CA SER A 76 -21.15 -9.15 16.41
C SER A 76 -20.19 -7.97 16.17
N GLY A 77 -18.88 -8.24 16.11
CA GLY A 77 -17.86 -7.22 15.82
C GLY A 77 -17.26 -6.54 17.07
N PRO A 78 -16.41 -5.51 16.88
CA PRO A 78 -15.61 -4.89 17.96
C PRO A 78 -16.41 -4.18 19.06
N ARG A 79 -17.70 -3.92 18.80
CA ARG A 79 -18.60 -3.14 19.66
C ARG A 79 -19.78 -3.98 20.13
N LYS A 80 -19.60 -5.31 20.22
CA LYS A 80 -20.63 -6.24 20.67
C LYS A 80 -21.18 -5.85 22.05
N GLY A 81 -22.50 -5.80 22.18
CA GLY A 81 -23.21 -5.41 23.39
C GLY A 81 -23.53 -3.91 23.47
N GLU A 82 -22.98 -3.07 22.60
CA GLU A 82 -23.32 -1.65 22.54
C GLU A 82 -24.55 -1.39 21.66
N GLU A 83 -25.22 -0.26 21.90
CA GLU A 83 -26.32 0.25 21.06
C GLU A 83 -25.89 1.52 20.31
N ALA A 84 -26.34 1.63 19.05
CA ALA A 84 -26.15 2.81 18.24
C ALA A 84 -27.26 2.99 17.19
N TRP A 85 -27.45 4.23 16.77
CA TRP A 85 -28.25 4.59 15.60
C TRP A 85 -27.38 4.55 14.34
N VAL A 86 -27.83 3.83 13.32
CA VAL A 86 -27.21 3.78 11.98
C VAL A 86 -28.20 4.31 10.93
N TYR A 87 -27.66 4.92 9.87
CA TYR A 87 -28.47 5.47 8.79
C TYR A 87 -28.66 4.43 7.68
N TYR A 88 -29.90 4.19 7.28
CA TYR A 88 -30.28 3.27 6.22
C TYR A 88 -30.85 4.05 5.03
N ARG A 89 -30.15 3.97 3.89
CA ARG A 89 -30.57 4.59 2.63
C ARG A 89 -31.34 3.56 1.80
N THR A 90 -32.59 3.87 1.44
CA THR A 90 -33.46 2.91 0.73
C THR A 90 -33.07 2.69 -0.73
N SER A 91 -32.51 3.69 -1.39
CA SER A 91 -32.14 3.62 -2.81
C SER A 91 -30.82 2.90 -3.08
N ASP A 92 -29.95 2.83 -2.07
CA ASP A 92 -28.58 2.30 -2.17
C ASP A 92 -28.13 1.89 -0.76
N PRO A 93 -28.55 0.69 -0.30
CA PRO A 93 -28.36 0.28 1.08
C PRO A 93 -26.93 -0.23 1.33
N ASP A 94 -26.15 0.48 2.13
CA ASP A 94 -24.82 0.04 2.62
C ASP A 94 -24.88 -1.09 3.68
N MET A 95 -26.05 -1.74 3.83
CA MET A 95 -26.29 -2.82 4.77
C MET A 95 -27.39 -3.74 4.29
N LYS A 96 -27.26 -5.03 4.60
CA LYS A 96 -28.31 -6.02 4.42
C LYS A 96 -29.23 -6.04 5.64
N VAL A 97 -30.51 -6.26 5.39
CA VAL A 97 -31.52 -6.41 6.44
C VAL A 97 -32.20 -7.76 6.28
N TYR A 98 -32.22 -8.54 7.35
CA TYR A 98 -32.80 -9.87 7.42
C TYR A 98 -33.96 -9.87 8.41
N GLU A 99 -34.97 -10.69 8.14
CA GLU A 99 -36.14 -10.81 9.02
C GLU A 99 -35.78 -11.38 10.39
N ASN A 100 -34.79 -12.27 10.45
CA ASN A 100 -34.34 -12.94 11.66
C ASN A 100 -32.90 -13.47 11.50
N GLU A 101 -32.34 -14.02 12.57
CA GLU A 101 -30.97 -14.53 12.59
C GLU A 101 -30.77 -15.78 11.72
N GLN A 102 -31.80 -16.61 11.56
CA GLN A 102 -31.74 -17.80 10.68
C GLN A 102 -31.60 -17.40 9.21
N ALA A 103 -32.32 -16.36 8.78
CA ALA A 103 -32.19 -15.81 7.43
C ALA A 103 -30.79 -15.23 7.17
N ALA A 104 -30.20 -14.56 8.17
CA ALA A 104 -28.83 -14.07 8.08
C ALA A 104 -27.79 -15.20 8.00
N GLN A 105 -27.97 -16.26 8.78
CA GLN A 105 -27.09 -17.45 8.74
C GLN A 105 -27.17 -18.16 7.39
N LYS A 106 -28.37 -18.30 6.83
CA LYS A 106 -28.58 -18.93 5.52
C LYS A 106 -27.89 -18.18 4.37
N ASP A 107 -27.88 -16.84 4.38
CA ASP A 107 -27.13 -16.04 3.38
C ASP A 107 -25.61 -16.20 3.52
N GLN A 108 -25.12 -16.49 4.73
CA GLN A 108 -23.71 -16.74 4.96
C GLN A 108 -23.29 -18.11 4.44
N GLU A 109 -24.07 -19.15 4.72
CA GLU A 109 -23.82 -20.52 4.24
C GLU A 109 -23.80 -20.59 2.70
N THR A 110 -24.71 -19.87 2.02
CA THR A 110 -24.73 -19.85 0.55
C THR A 110 -23.49 -19.17 -0.04
N LYS A 111 -22.97 -18.11 0.60
CA LYS A 111 -21.71 -17.47 0.20
C LYS A 111 -20.51 -18.39 0.39
N ASP A 112 -20.46 -19.12 1.50
CA ASP A 112 -19.37 -20.05 1.78
C ASP A 112 -19.35 -21.23 0.80
N VAL A 113 -20.52 -21.78 0.45
CA VAL A 113 -20.65 -22.86 -0.56
C VAL A 113 -20.32 -22.35 -1.98
N ALA A 114 -20.73 -21.14 -2.34
CA ALA A 114 -20.37 -20.53 -3.62
C ALA A 114 -18.85 -20.32 -3.74
N ASN A 115 -18.22 -19.82 -2.68
CA ASN A 115 -16.76 -19.66 -2.60
C ASN A 115 -16.04 -21.02 -2.65
N ALA A 116 -16.58 -22.06 -2.00
CA ALA A 116 -15.99 -23.40 -2.01
C ALA A 116 -16.06 -24.06 -3.41
N LYS A 117 -17.15 -23.89 -4.16
CA LYS A 117 -17.30 -24.45 -5.52
C LYS A 117 -16.39 -23.79 -6.56
N GLU A 118 -15.94 -22.56 -6.34
CA GLU A 118 -14.99 -21.89 -7.24
C GLU A 118 -13.53 -22.35 -7.05
N THR A 119 -13.25 -23.15 -6.02
CA THR A 119 -11.89 -23.65 -5.75
C THR A 119 -11.69 -25.00 -6.43
N LYS A 120 -11.25 -25.02 -7.70
CA LYS A 120 -10.81 -26.26 -8.39
C LYS A 120 -9.63 -26.88 -7.64
N THR A 121 -9.82 -28.09 -7.10
CA THR A 121 -8.75 -28.92 -6.53
C THR A 121 -7.80 -29.37 -7.64
N ILE A 122 -6.69 -28.66 -7.82
CA ILE A 122 -5.54 -29.10 -8.62
C ILE A 122 -4.42 -29.49 -7.65
N ARG A 123 -4.50 -30.69 -7.08
CA ARG A 123 -3.33 -31.47 -6.69
C ARG A 123 -3.75 -32.88 -6.27
N GLU A 124 -3.47 -33.86 -7.13
CA GLU A 124 -3.29 -35.23 -6.66
C GLU A 124 -2.02 -35.25 -5.80
N THR A 125 -2.16 -35.70 -4.56
CA THR A 125 -1.03 -35.82 -3.63
C THR A 125 -0.53 -37.26 -3.75
N PRO A 126 0.72 -37.52 -4.16
CA PRO A 126 1.23 -38.89 -4.22
C PRO A 126 1.32 -39.48 -2.81
N ALA A 127 1.01 -40.78 -2.72
CA ALA A 127 0.95 -41.52 -1.48
C ALA A 127 2.25 -41.45 -0.66
N VAL A 128 2.09 -41.16 0.63
CA VAL A 128 3.13 -41.19 1.66
C VAL A 128 3.74 -42.60 1.70
N ARG A 129 5.06 -42.70 1.52
CA ARG A 129 5.82 -43.93 1.77
C ARG A 129 6.39 -43.88 3.19
N ASP A 130 6.23 -44.98 3.91
CA ASP A 130 6.75 -45.19 5.26
C ASP A 130 8.28 -45.11 5.31
N PRO A 131 8.87 -44.43 6.32
CA PRO A 131 10.30 -44.41 6.53
C PRO A 131 10.71 -45.60 7.39
N ALA A 132 11.22 -46.67 6.76
CA ALA A 132 11.96 -47.71 7.44
C ALA A 132 13.38 -47.81 6.88
N SER A 133 14.35 -47.70 7.80
CA SER A 133 15.74 -48.16 7.67
C SER A 133 16.65 -47.43 6.67
N GLU A 134 17.39 -46.41 7.14
CA GLU A 134 18.75 -46.15 6.63
C GLU A 134 19.76 -46.01 7.78
N LYS A 135 20.82 -46.80 7.70
CA LYS A 135 21.96 -46.88 8.62
C LYS A 135 22.87 -45.65 8.52
N PRO A 136 23.62 -45.29 9.60
CA PRO A 136 24.54 -44.18 9.56
C PRO A 136 25.81 -44.53 8.75
N LYS A 137 26.15 -43.67 7.78
CA LYS A 137 27.45 -43.69 7.10
C LYS A 137 28.47 -42.83 7.84
N GLU A 138 29.63 -43.44 7.99
CA GLU A 138 30.84 -43.01 8.69
C GLU A 138 31.49 -41.76 8.07
N GLU A 139 31.87 -40.82 8.93
CA GLU A 139 32.38 -39.49 8.63
C GLU A 139 33.90 -39.54 8.37
N LYS A 140 34.34 -39.27 7.13
CA LYS A 140 35.76 -39.10 6.80
C LYS A 140 36.14 -37.61 6.80
N LYS A 141 37.03 -37.28 7.75
CA LYS A 141 37.73 -36.00 7.93
C LYS A 141 38.64 -35.69 6.72
N PRO A 142 38.56 -34.50 6.09
CA PRO A 142 39.52 -34.10 5.07
C PRO A 142 40.68 -33.28 5.67
N GLU A 143 41.91 -33.64 5.25
CA GLU A 143 43.15 -32.88 5.47
C GLU A 143 43.18 -31.55 4.69
N PRO A 144 43.91 -30.53 5.17
CA PRO A 144 43.95 -29.21 4.56
C PRO A 144 44.94 -29.15 3.38
N LYS A 145 44.44 -28.80 2.19
CA LYS A 145 45.30 -28.42 1.05
C LYS A 145 45.65 -26.92 1.12
N LYS A 146 46.95 -26.64 1.15
CA LYS A 146 47.58 -25.33 0.89
C LYS A 146 47.09 -24.78 -0.46
N VAL A 147 46.50 -23.59 -0.45
CA VAL A 147 46.21 -22.80 -1.67
C VAL A 147 47.27 -21.72 -1.78
N GLU A 148 48.05 -21.80 -2.85
CA GLU A 148 49.09 -20.85 -3.23
C GLU A 148 48.45 -19.69 -4.00
N GLU A 149 48.61 -18.48 -3.48
CA GLU A 149 48.01 -17.25 -3.99
C GLU A 149 48.82 -16.71 -5.18
N LYS A 150 48.30 -16.83 -6.41
CA LYS A 150 48.84 -16.12 -7.58
C LYS A 150 47.97 -14.90 -7.90
N LYS A 151 48.52 -13.72 -7.66
CA LYS A 151 47.99 -12.42 -8.13
C LYS A 151 48.09 -12.32 -9.66
N PRO A 152 47.02 -11.91 -10.37
CA PRO A 152 47.16 -11.47 -11.75
C PRO A 152 47.55 -9.99 -11.80
N VAL A 153 48.69 -9.73 -12.44
CA VAL A 153 49.13 -8.41 -12.90
C VAL A 153 48.27 -8.02 -14.10
N ILE A 154 47.44 -6.98 -13.95
CA ILE A 154 46.68 -6.39 -15.07
C ILE A 154 47.54 -5.27 -15.67
N THR A 155 48.18 -5.56 -16.80
CA THR A 155 48.80 -4.56 -17.68
C THR A 155 47.74 -3.90 -18.55
N LYS A 156 47.67 -2.57 -18.47
CA LYS A 156 46.94 -1.69 -19.39
C LYS A 156 47.64 -1.66 -20.76
N LYS A 157 46.92 -1.98 -21.84
CA LYS A 157 46.92 -1.30 -23.16
C LYS A 157 46.31 -2.21 -24.23
N ALA A 158 45.25 -1.73 -24.88
CA ALA A 158 45.05 -1.73 -26.34
C ALA A 158 43.60 -1.32 -26.62
N SER A 159 43.42 -0.04 -26.99
CA SER A 159 42.21 0.44 -27.66
C SER A 159 42.40 0.19 -29.16
N ASP A 160 41.96 -0.97 -29.63
CA ASP A 160 41.88 -1.23 -31.06
C ASP A 160 40.43 -1.16 -31.52
N LYS A 161 40.28 -0.41 -32.62
CA LYS A 161 39.03 -0.12 -33.31
C LYS A 161 38.40 -1.45 -33.74
N LEU A 162 37.13 -1.66 -33.37
CA LEU A 162 36.30 -2.68 -34.00
C LEU A 162 36.22 -2.39 -35.51
N PRO A 163 36.47 -3.36 -36.39
CA PRO A 163 36.22 -3.23 -37.82
C PRO A 163 34.72 -2.93 -38.04
N LYS A 164 34.40 -1.89 -38.83
CA LYS A 164 33.00 -1.55 -39.15
C LYS A 164 32.26 -2.69 -39.83
N ASP A 165 32.98 -3.58 -40.50
CA ASP A 165 32.40 -4.68 -41.28
C ASP A 165 31.72 -5.73 -40.38
N ASP A 166 32.19 -5.91 -39.13
CA ASP A 166 31.61 -6.87 -38.19
C ASP A 166 30.25 -6.40 -37.63
N ALA A 167 30.04 -5.08 -37.55
CA ALA A 167 28.78 -4.52 -37.05
C ALA A 167 27.66 -4.66 -38.08
N GLU A 168 27.96 -4.44 -39.37
CA GLU A 168 26.99 -4.63 -40.45
C GLU A 168 26.63 -6.11 -40.65
N GLU A 169 27.61 -7.01 -40.52
CA GLU A 169 27.35 -8.45 -40.54
C GLU A 169 26.47 -8.90 -39.36
N LEU A 170 26.70 -8.35 -38.16
CA LEU A 170 25.88 -8.66 -36.99
C LEU A 170 24.43 -8.16 -37.16
N VAL A 171 24.25 -6.94 -37.67
CA VAL A 171 22.93 -6.37 -37.97
C VAL A 171 22.19 -7.23 -38.99
N ARG A 172 22.90 -7.69 -40.04
CA ARG A 172 22.32 -8.57 -41.06
C ARG A 172 21.91 -9.93 -40.48
N LYS A 173 22.74 -10.54 -39.62
CA LYS A 173 22.39 -11.80 -38.92
C LYS A 173 21.17 -11.65 -38.01
N VAL A 174 21.04 -10.53 -37.30
CA VAL A 174 19.86 -10.24 -36.47
C VAL A 174 18.60 -10.02 -37.32
N GLN A 175 18.72 -9.33 -38.45
CA GLN A 175 17.60 -9.14 -39.38
C GLN A 175 17.12 -10.46 -40.01
N ASP A 176 18.04 -11.33 -40.43
CA ASP A 176 17.70 -12.65 -40.96
C ASP A 176 17.07 -13.54 -39.89
N ALA A 177 17.57 -13.53 -38.65
CA ALA A 177 16.97 -14.26 -37.53
C ALA A 177 15.53 -13.79 -37.24
N ASN A 178 15.29 -12.48 -37.24
CA ASN A 178 13.95 -11.92 -37.05
C ASN A 178 12.99 -12.27 -38.20
N LYS A 179 13.49 -12.30 -39.44
CA LYS A 179 12.70 -12.70 -40.61
C LYS A 179 12.33 -14.18 -40.56
N THR A 180 13.24 -15.05 -40.13
CA THR A 180 12.97 -16.47 -39.89
C THR A 180 11.93 -16.62 -38.77
N LEU A 181 12.07 -15.90 -37.66
CA LEU A 181 11.10 -15.93 -36.55
C LEU A 181 9.69 -15.52 -36.99
N ALA A 182 9.57 -14.45 -37.81
CA ALA A 182 8.30 -13.97 -38.33
C ALA A 182 7.60 -14.98 -39.27
N ASN A 183 8.37 -15.84 -39.94
CA ASN A 183 7.81 -16.87 -40.82
C ASN A 183 7.38 -18.14 -40.05
N HIS A 184 7.91 -18.38 -38.85
CA HIS A 184 7.52 -19.53 -38.02
C HIS A 184 6.09 -19.43 -37.46
N GLY A 185 5.52 -18.22 -37.38
CA GLY A 185 4.14 -17.99 -36.91
C GLY A 185 3.05 -18.00 -37.99
N LYS A 186 3.39 -18.24 -39.27
CA LYS A 186 2.40 -18.24 -40.36
C LYS A 186 1.79 -19.63 -40.60
N PRO A 187 0.50 -19.73 -41.00
CA PRO A 187 -0.10 -20.99 -41.43
C PRO A 187 0.71 -21.61 -42.57
N GLY A 188 1.22 -22.82 -42.38
CA GLY A 188 2.12 -23.52 -43.33
C GLY A 188 3.63 -23.30 -43.10
N GLY A 189 4.02 -22.57 -42.05
CA GLY A 189 5.42 -22.45 -41.62
C GLY A 189 5.97 -23.75 -40.99
N PRO A 190 7.30 -23.84 -40.77
CA PRO A 190 7.96 -25.07 -40.33
C PRO A 190 7.59 -25.54 -38.92
N CYS A 191 6.90 -24.72 -38.12
CA CYS A 191 6.40 -25.13 -36.80
C CYS A 191 5.16 -24.33 -36.41
N PRO A 192 3.96 -24.70 -36.90
CA PRO A 192 2.73 -23.95 -36.64
C PRO A 192 2.23 -24.07 -35.19
N GLU A 193 2.78 -24.99 -34.39
CA GLU A 193 2.36 -25.26 -33.01
C GLU A 193 3.38 -24.84 -31.92
N CYS A 194 4.52 -24.24 -32.26
CA CYS A 194 5.48 -23.82 -31.23
C CYS A 194 4.96 -22.63 -30.40
N GLU A 195 5.40 -22.53 -29.15
CA GLU A 195 4.99 -21.46 -28.21
C GLU A 195 5.27 -20.05 -28.73
N LEU A 196 6.24 -19.88 -29.65
CA LEU A 196 6.53 -18.61 -30.32
C LEU A 196 5.40 -18.14 -31.24
N ALA A 197 4.64 -19.04 -31.88
CA ALA A 197 3.50 -18.67 -32.71
C ALA A 197 2.33 -18.08 -31.87
N LYS A 198 2.25 -18.45 -30.59
CA LYS A 198 1.23 -17.95 -29.65
C LYS A 198 1.53 -16.53 -29.15
N VAL A 199 2.74 -16.00 -29.39
CA VAL A 199 3.10 -14.63 -29.02
C VAL A 199 2.54 -13.61 -30.02
N HIS A 200 2.50 -13.94 -31.32
CA HIS A 200 1.99 -13.03 -32.36
C HIS A 200 0.46 -12.98 -32.48
N SER A 201 -0.28 -13.94 -31.91
CA SER A 201 -1.75 -13.89 -31.89
C SER A 201 -2.34 -13.01 -30.77
N ARG A 202 -1.49 -12.30 -30.00
CA ARG A 202 -1.91 -11.43 -28.89
C ARG A 202 -1.81 -9.93 -29.18
N ASP A 203 -1.26 -9.54 -30.32
CA ASP A 203 -1.26 -8.13 -30.72
C ASP A 203 -2.60 -7.77 -31.39
N VAL A 204 -3.42 -7.12 -30.58
CA VAL A 204 -4.68 -6.46 -30.93
C VAL A 204 -4.42 -5.43 -32.02
N GLY A 205 -5.18 -5.51 -33.12
CA GLY A 205 -5.17 -4.49 -34.17
C GLY A 205 -5.49 -3.10 -33.60
N ILE A 206 -4.59 -2.16 -33.84
CA ILE A 206 -4.74 -0.76 -33.48
C ILE A 206 -5.64 -0.13 -34.55
N ASN A 207 -6.91 0.12 -34.22
CA ASN A 207 -7.76 1.05 -34.96
C ASN A 207 -7.58 2.44 -34.35
N GLU A 208 -7.26 3.43 -35.18
CA GLU A 208 -6.69 4.72 -34.78
C GLU A 208 -7.73 5.77 -34.29
N ASP A 209 -9.00 5.41 -34.06
CA ASP A 209 -10.08 6.41 -33.90
C ASP A 209 -11.09 6.19 -32.74
N THR A 210 -10.70 5.57 -31.62
CA THR A 210 -11.58 5.53 -30.43
C THR A 210 -10.87 5.81 -29.11
N ASN A 211 -11.57 6.52 -28.23
CA ASN A 211 -11.21 6.99 -26.89
C ASN A 211 -10.19 6.13 -26.10
N PRO A 212 -9.32 6.74 -25.27
CA PRO A 212 -8.29 6.00 -24.54
C PRO A 212 -8.92 4.88 -23.70
N PRO A 213 -8.44 3.63 -23.80
CA PRO A 213 -9.02 2.52 -23.09
C PRO A 213 -8.89 2.73 -21.58
N THR A 214 -10.03 2.61 -20.88
CA THR A 214 -10.09 2.55 -19.42
C THR A 214 -9.25 1.36 -18.96
N PHE A 215 -8.16 1.64 -18.24
CA PHE A 215 -7.29 0.60 -17.70
C PHE A 215 -8.07 -0.25 -16.68
N THR A 216 -8.51 -1.43 -17.09
CA THR A 216 -8.94 -2.52 -16.21
C THR A 216 -7.86 -3.59 -16.28
N ALA A 217 -7.09 -3.73 -15.21
CA ALA A 217 -6.05 -4.75 -15.13
C ALA A 217 -6.69 -6.14 -15.27
N LYS A 218 -6.40 -6.85 -16.37
CA LYS A 218 -6.70 -8.29 -16.49
C LYS A 218 -5.66 -9.05 -15.68
N SER A 219 -6.11 -9.85 -14.72
CA SER A 219 -5.26 -10.66 -13.85
C SER A 219 -4.41 -11.65 -14.65
N SER A 220 -3.11 -11.69 -14.34
CA SER A 220 -2.23 -12.81 -14.73
C SER A 220 -2.80 -14.11 -14.16
N GLN A 221 -2.96 -15.13 -15.01
CA GLN A 221 -3.56 -16.42 -14.64
C GLN A 221 -2.66 -17.29 -13.74
N ASP A 222 -1.43 -16.86 -13.44
CA ASP A 222 -0.48 -17.61 -12.61
C ASP A 222 -0.40 -17.16 -11.14
N SER A 223 -1.15 -16.13 -10.74
CA SER A 223 -1.31 -15.78 -9.33
C SER A 223 -2.67 -16.23 -8.84
N GLY A 224 -2.70 -17.21 -7.93
CA GLY A 224 -3.91 -17.58 -7.20
C GLY A 224 -4.61 -16.33 -6.67
N ARG A 225 -5.95 -16.34 -6.68
CA ARG A 225 -6.82 -15.23 -6.28
C ARG A 225 -6.40 -14.70 -4.89
N ILE A 226 -5.58 -13.65 -4.85
CA ILE A 226 -5.25 -12.96 -3.61
C ILE A 226 -6.47 -12.11 -3.28
N ILE A 227 -7.32 -12.64 -2.41
CA ILE A 227 -8.26 -11.83 -1.63
C ILE A 227 -7.39 -10.76 -0.96
N PRO A 228 -7.60 -9.45 -1.21
CA PRO A 228 -6.86 -8.42 -0.48
C PRO A 228 -7.04 -8.72 1.01
N PRO A 229 -5.96 -8.87 1.79
CA PRO A 229 -6.08 -9.32 3.16
C PRO A 229 -7.03 -8.38 3.88
N THR A 230 -8.19 -8.90 4.25
CA THR A 230 -9.08 -8.22 5.18
C THR A 230 -8.26 -7.97 6.44
N ARG A 231 -8.52 -6.82 7.06
CA ARG A 231 -7.81 -6.21 8.20
C ARG A 231 -7.59 -7.11 9.43
N THR A 232 -8.03 -8.37 9.38
CA THR A 232 -8.08 -9.35 10.48
C THR A 232 -6.96 -10.38 10.50
N GLN A 233 -6.04 -10.43 9.53
CA GLN A 233 -4.85 -11.26 9.69
C GLN A 233 -3.58 -10.40 9.70
N ASN A 234 -3.04 -10.23 10.91
CA ASN A 234 -1.63 -9.99 11.17
C ASN A 234 -0.97 -11.39 11.30
N PRO A 235 -0.62 -12.09 10.19
CA PRO A 235 -0.11 -13.46 10.26
C PRO A 235 1.27 -13.57 10.91
N PHE A 236 1.92 -12.45 11.27
CA PHE A 236 3.31 -12.41 11.76
C PHE A 236 3.48 -11.92 13.19
N GLY A 237 2.40 -11.72 13.96
CA GLY A 237 2.53 -11.38 15.39
C GLY A 237 3.30 -10.07 15.65
N ILE A 238 3.15 -9.07 14.78
CA ILE A 238 3.82 -7.78 14.92
C ILE A 238 3.28 -7.08 16.18
N ARG A 239 4.09 -6.97 17.24
CA ARG A 239 3.74 -6.29 18.50
C ARG A 239 3.89 -4.76 18.38
N PRO A 240 3.06 -3.95 19.05
CA PRO A 240 3.13 -2.48 19.03
C PRO A 240 4.30 -1.91 19.84
N THR A 241 4.65 -0.65 19.59
CA THR A 241 5.60 0.15 20.37
C THR A 241 4.91 1.38 20.98
N ARG A 242 5.27 1.75 22.22
CA ARG A 242 4.80 2.97 22.92
C ARG A 242 5.96 3.97 23.08
N CYS A 243 5.68 5.27 23.00
CA CYS A 243 6.56 6.42 23.28
C CYS A 243 5.72 7.58 23.82
N GLY A 244 6.31 8.49 24.57
CA GLY A 244 5.62 9.72 24.97
C GLY A 244 6.62 10.79 25.36
N SER A 245 6.28 12.06 25.15
CA SER A 245 6.81 13.21 25.89
C SER A 245 5.71 14.25 26.04
N GLY A 246 5.24 14.41 27.28
CA GLY A 246 4.12 15.28 27.66
C GLY A 246 4.41 16.79 27.56
N GLN A 247 3.32 17.52 27.33
CA GLN A 247 3.08 18.97 27.27
C GLN A 247 4.24 19.86 26.77
N GLY A 248 4.27 20.08 25.44
CA GLY A 248 5.08 21.14 24.84
C GLY A 248 5.08 21.21 23.30
N ALA A 249 5.26 20.10 22.57
CA ALA A 249 5.22 20.09 21.10
C ALA A 249 5.15 18.72 20.38
N ILE A 250 4.68 17.67 21.08
CA ILE A 250 4.37 16.29 20.62
C ILE A 250 5.58 15.33 20.46
N ASP A 251 5.70 14.39 21.40
CA ASP A 251 5.86 12.96 21.09
C ASP A 251 4.68 12.20 21.74
N TYR A 252 3.93 11.40 21.00
CA TYR A 252 3.04 10.35 21.56
C TYR A 252 3.08 9.11 20.66
N CYS A 253 3.21 7.95 21.31
CA CYS A 253 2.78 6.63 20.88
C CYS A 253 2.22 5.91 22.12
N THR A 254 0.92 5.68 22.23
CA THR A 254 0.39 4.71 23.21
C THR A 254 -0.70 3.84 22.62
N TYR A 255 -0.59 2.54 22.87
CA TYR A 255 -1.68 1.58 22.69
C TYR A 255 -2.51 1.48 23.97
N GLU A 256 -3.57 2.28 24.06
CA GLU A 256 -4.92 1.91 24.51
C GLU A 256 -5.81 3.14 24.30
N GLY A 257 -6.55 3.18 23.19
CA GLY A 257 -7.53 4.24 22.89
C GLY A 257 -7.31 5.05 21.60
N ASP A 258 -6.17 4.92 20.91
CA ASP A 258 -5.95 5.57 19.61
C ASP A 258 -6.29 4.64 18.42
N SER A 259 -6.89 5.18 17.36
CA SER A 259 -7.69 4.37 16.41
C SER A 259 -6.92 3.70 15.25
N GLN A 260 -5.66 4.10 14.97
CA GLN A 260 -4.85 3.52 13.88
C GLN A 260 -3.38 3.27 14.28
N PRO A 261 -2.90 2.02 14.29
CA PRO A 261 -1.50 1.66 14.57
C PRO A 261 -0.50 2.21 13.53
N GLY A 262 0.74 2.48 13.96
CA GLY A 262 1.90 2.58 13.05
C GLY A 262 2.34 3.98 12.63
N ASN A 263 1.65 5.04 13.06
CA ASN A 263 2.01 6.42 12.72
C ASN A 263 2.66 7.15 13.90
N PHE A 264 3.76 7.87 13.67
CA PHE A 264 4.40 8.73 14.69
C PHE A 264 5.20 9.86 14.02
N LYS A 265 5.49 10.91 14.80
CA LYS A 265 6.15 12.13 14.30
C LYS A 265 7.22 12.62 15.28
N PHE A 266 8.24 13.28 14.75
CA PHE A 266 9.22 14.06 15.52
C PHE A 266 9.28 15.48 14.97
N ARG A 267 9.34 16.47 15.85
CA ARG A 267 9.43 17.87 15.44
C ARG A 267 10.67 18.52 16.04
N ASN A 268 11.62 18.86 15.18
CA ASN A 268 12.81 19.63 15.50
C ASN A 268 12.49 21.13 15.38
N ARG A 269 12.53 21.88 16.49
CA ARG A 269 12.30 23.33 16.54
C ARG A 269 13.58 24.16 16.71
N GLY A 270 14.74 23.50 16.76
CA GLY A 270 15.99 24.17 17.09
C GLY A 270 16.03 24.76 18.50
N PRO A 271 17.02 25.62 18.80
CA PRO A 271 18.14 25.95 17.92
C PRO A 271 19.15 24.80 17.83
N ASN A 272 19.55 24.43 16.60
CA ASN A 272 20.66 23.52 16.31
C ASN A 272 21.20 23.77 14.89
N ASN A 273 22.14 22.94 14.43
CA ASN A 273 22.76 23.10 13.11
C ASN A 273 21.83 22.75 11.93
N ILE A 274 20.64 22.20 12.20
CA ILE A 274 19.62 21.89 11.18
C ILE A 274 18.55 22.98 11.14
N VAL A 275 17.97 23.28 12.31
CA VAL A 275 16.97 24.32 12.49
C VAL A 275 17.63 25.45 13.29
N SER A 276 18.02 26.51 12.60
CA SER A 276 18.65 27.69 13.18
C SER A 276 17.76 28.36 14.23
N ALA A 277 18.37 29.04 15.21
CA ALA A 277 17.66 29.97 16.07
C ALA A 277 16.89 31.00 15.22
N GLY A 278 15.68 31.36 15.63
CA GLY A 278 14.85 32.33 14.89
C GLY A 278 13.37 32.23 15.21
N ASP A 279 12.54 32.47 14.19
CA ASP A 279 11.09 32.40 14.23
C ASP A 279 10.60 31.12 14.93
N ALA A 280 9.68 31.27 15.89
CA ALA A 280 9.09 30.17 16.64
C ALA A 280 8.35 29.15 15.76
N ASN A 281 7.99 29.55 14.54
CA ASN A 281 7.34 28.69 13.54
C ASN A 281 8.32 27.90 12.67
N ARG A 282 9.63 28.11 12.85
CA ARG A 282 10.68 27.44 12.10
C ARG A 282 10.86 26.02 12.64
N SER A 283 10.56 25.01 11.84
CA SER A 283 10.70 23.61 12.28
C SER A 283 10.91 22.63 11.13
N ARG A 284 11.54 21.50 11.45
CA ARG A 284 11.56 20.30 10.62
C ARG A 284 10.72 19.23 11.29
N GLU A 285 9.72 18.72 10.59
CA GLU A 285 8.88 17.62 11.04
C GLU A 285 9.21 16.34 10.27
N TRP A 286 9.49 15.27 10.99
CA TRP A 286 9.58 13.92 10.47
C TRP A 286 8.27 13.21 10.78
N ALA A 287 7.70 12.53 9.80
CA ALA A 287 6.45 11.83 10.02
C ALA A 287 6.45 10.46 9.32
N PHE A 288 6.31 9.41 10.11
CA PHE A 288 6.30 8.03 9.65
C PHE A 288 4.85 7.60 9.51
N TYR A 289 4.46 7.19 8.31
CA TYR A 289 3.07 6.90 7.97
C TYR A 289 2.92 5.48 7.42
N HIS A 290 1.80 4.87 7.77
CA HIS A 290 1.30 3.61 7.23
C HIS A 290 -0.14 3.85 6.74
N GLU A 291 -0.27 4.55 5.61
CA GLU A 291 -1.57 4.98 5.10
C GLU A 291 -2.48 3.77 4.81
N GLY A 292 -3.72 3.81 5.31
CA GLY A 292 -4.68 2.72 5.17
C GLY A 292 -4.28 1.40 5.83
N ASN A 293 -3.22 1.36 6.65
CA ASN A 293 -2.56 0.12 7.09
C ASN A 293 -2.11 -0.78 5.93
N ALA A 294 -1.91 -0.21 4.74
CA ALA A 294 -1.45 -0.96 3.57
C ALA A 294 0.09 -1.06 3.58
N ARG A 295 0.64 -2.28 3.58
CA ARG A 295 2.11 -2.49 3.50
C ARG A 295 2.72 -1.73 2.33
N GLN A 296 1.96 -1.53 1.26
CA GLN A 296 2.46 -0.88 0.06
C GLN A 296 2.83 0.58 0.26
N ASP A 297 2.18 1.26 1.22
CA ASP A 297 2.30 2.70 1.47
C ASP A 297 3.17 3.01 2.71
N LEU A 298 4.06 2.09 3.07
CA LEU A 298 5.05 2.29 4.13
C LEU A 298 6.13 3.27 3.66
N GLY A 299 6.13 4.45 4.26
CA GLY A 299 7.09 5.51 3.99
C GLY A 299 7.15 6.52 5.12
N PHE A 300 7.87 7.61 4.89
CA PHE A 300 7.93 8.73 5.81
C PHE A 300 8.07 10.04 5.04
N ALA A 301 7.52 11.11 5.61
CA ALA A 301 7.64 12.46 5.10
C ALA A 301 8.57 13.30 5.97
N ILE A 302 9.17 14.31 5.34
CA ILE A 302 9.94 15.36 5.99
C ILE A 302 9.36 16.68 5.51
N SER A 303 8.92 17.50 6.46
CA SER A 303 8.33 18.81 6.22
C SER A 303 9.21 19.89 6.83
N ASP A 304 9.88 20.66 5.97
CA ASP A 304 10.71 21.80 6.36
C ASP A 304 9.87 23.08 6.28
N MET A 305 9.51 23.62 7.45
CA MET A 305 8.71 24.83 7.61
C MET A 305 9.64 26.01 7.98
N PRO A 306 10.06 26.86 7.04
CA PRO A 306 11.04 27.90 7.33
C PRO A 306 10.49 29.09 8.13
N ASN A 307 9.19 29.38 8.02
CA ASN A 307 8.52 30.58 8.55
C ASN A 307 7.00 30.42 8.76
N GLY A 308 6.52 29.20 9.04
CA GLY A 308 5.10 28.90 9.26
C GLY A 308 4.17 29.04 8.03
N THR A 309 4.64 29.58 6.91
CA THR A 309 3.82 29.75 5.70
C THR A 309 3.75 28.43 4.92
N ILE A 310 2.56 27.83 4.82
CA ILE A 310 2.35 26.51 4.21
C ILE A 310 2.90 26.44 2.78
N SER A 311 2.65 27.45 1.95
CA SER A 311 3.14 27.50 0.55
C SER A 311 4.67 27.63 0.42
N GLN A 312 5.37 27.84 1.52
CA GLN A 312 6.84 27.85 1.59
C GLN A 312 7.41 26.58 2.23
N THR A 313 6.55 25.68 2.71
CA THR A 313 6.96 24.41 3.27
C THR A 313 7.59 23.54 2.20
N GLN A 314 8.72 22.93 2.51
CA GLN A 314 9.39 21.99 1.63
C GLN A 314 9.06 20.58 2.08
N GLU A 315 8.35 19.85 1.23
CA GLU A 315 7.85 18.51 1.52
C GLU A 315 8.69 17.50 0.77
N THR A 316 9.18 16.50 1.50
CA THR A 316 9.88 15.35 0.97
C THR A 316 9.13 14.10 1.42
N TYR A 317 8.84 13.17 0.50
CA TYR A 317 8.33 11.85 0.85
C TYR A 317 9.32 10.79 0.42
N MET A 318 9.64 9.87 1.32
CA MET A 318 10.59 8.79 1.12
C MET A 318 9.96 7.43 1.41
N MET A 319 10.31 6.46 0.58
CA MET A 319 10.06 5.04 0.82
C MET A 319 11.38 4.29 0.78
N VAL A 320 11.55 3.30 1.65
CA VAL A 320 12.75 2.45 1.67
C VAL A 320 12.37 0.98 1.56
N PHE A 321 13.15 0.24 0.79
CA PHE A 321 12.87 -1.16 0.42
C PHE A 321 14.10 -2.05 0.67
N PRO A 322 13.91 -3.33 0.99
CA PRO A 322 12.63 -4.07 1.07
C PRO A 322 11.80 -3.71 2.31
N ARG A 323 10.49 -3.92 2.26
CA ARG A 323 9.54 -3.58 3.35
C ARG A 323 9.40 -4.76 4.31
N LYS A 324 10.35 -4.96 5.21
CA LYS A 324 10.40 -6.08 6.17
C LYS A 324 9.57 -5.87 7.44
N THR A 325 9.43 -4.64 7.92
CA THR A 325 8.72 -4.31 9.16
C THR A 325 7.88 -3.03 9.03
N ILE A 326 6.90 -2.86 9.92
CA ILE A 326 6.26 -1.55 10.12
C ILE A 326 7.23 -0.66 10.90
N PRO A 327 7.36 0.63 10.54
CA PRO A 327 8.14 1.58 11.31
C PRO A 327 7.77 1.56 12.80
N ASN A 328 8.78 1.59 13.65
CA ASN A 328 8.58 1.66 15.10
C ASN A 328 9.69 2.47 15.74
N VAL A 329 9.44 2.99 16.95
CA VAL A 329 10.37 3.83 17.69
C VAL A 329 10.56 3.27 19.09
N ARG A 330 11.80 3.03 19.49
CA ARG A 330 12.16 2.70 20.88
C ARG A 330 12.97 3.84 21.52
N ILE A 331 12.78 4.03 22.82
CA ILE A 331 13.50 5.07 23.59
C ILE A 331 14.61 4.41 24.39
N GLU A 332 15.83 4.92 24.26
CA GLU A 332 17.01 4.47 25.00
C GLU A 332 17.78 5.66 25.55
N GLY A 333 17.57 5.98 26.83
CA GLY A 333 18.15 7.17 27.47
C GLY A 333 17.73 8.46 26.75
N ASP A 334 18.71 9.17 26.22
CA ASP A 334 18.54 10.41 25.45
C ASP A 334 18.41 10.20 23.93
N LYS A 335 18.13 8.96 23.51
CA LYS A 335 17.99 8.59 22.12
C LYS A 335 16.59 8.06 21.81
N GLN A 336 16.10 8.40 20.64
CA GLN A 336 14.92 7.80 20.02
C GLN A 336 15.37 7.04 18.78
N ILE A 337 15.26 5.72 18.82
CA ILE A 337 15.75 4.85 17.74
C ILE A 337 14.56 4.35 16.94
N VAL A 338 14.48 4.81 15.70
CA VAL A 338 13.45 4.45 14.73
C VAL A 338 13.94 3.30 13.89
N THR A 339 13.18 2.21 13.85
CA THR A 339 13.37 1.12 12.89
C THR A 339 12.58 1.46 11.63
N LEU A 340 13.25 1.57 10.49
CA LEU A 340 12.66 1.80 9.18
C LEU A 340 12.05 0.51 8.59
N PRO A 341 11.25 0.60 7.50
CA PRO A 341 10.69 -0.59 6.85
C PRO A 341 11.72 -1.65 6.46
N THR A 342 12.96 -1.26 6.15
CA THR A 342 14.08 -2.16 5.84
C THR A 342 14.58 -2.98 7.02
N GLY A 343 14.14 -2.68 8.24
CA GLY A 343 14.70 -3.19 9.50
C GLY A 343 15.95 -2.42 9.96
N GLU A 344 16.41 -1.46 9.17
CA GLU A 344 17.55 -0.61 9.54
C GLU A 344 17.11 0.49 10.49
N THR A 345 18.05 1.04 11.26
CA THR A 345 17.72 2.01 12.31
C THR A 345 18.21 3.41 11.99
N VAL A 346 17.44 4.41 12.43
CA VAL A 346 17.80 5.83 12.47
C VAL A 346 17.72 6.28 13.92
N THR A 347 18.75 6.97 14.40
CA THR A 347 18.83 7.45 15.77
C THR A 347 18.60 8.95 15.79
N PHE A 348 17.58 9.36 16.52
CA PHE A 348 17.27 10.75 16.81
C PHE A 348 17.74 11.11 18.22
N ASP A 349 18.24 12.32 18.38
CA ASP A 349 18.43 12.92 19.70
C ASP A 349 17.07 13.22 20.32
N LYS A 350 16.84 12.76 21.56
CA LYS A 350 15.53 12.86 22.22
C LYS A 350 15.12 14.31 22.49
N ASN A 351 16.05 15.24 22.68
CA ASN A 351 15.71 16.62 23.04
C ASN A 351 15.54 17.49 21.78
N SER A 352 16.53 17.46 20.90
CA SER A 352 16.58 18.29 19.69
C SER A 352 15.82 17.69 18.50
N LYS A 353 15.49 16.40 18.53
CA LYS A 353 14.92 15.63 17.42
C LYS A 353 15.76 15.65 16.14
N LYS A 354 17.06 15.95 16.25
CA LYS A 354 18.02 15.86 15.16
C LYS A 354 18.40 14.40 14.91
N VAL A 355 18.65 14.02 13.67
CA VAL A 355 19.29 12.74 13.34
C VAL A 355 20.76 12.77 13.78
N ILE A 356 21.13 11.84 14.67
CA ILE A 356 22.48 11.72 15.25
C ILE A 356 23.19 10.42 14.86
N GLY A 357 22.53 9.53 14.12
CA GLY A 357 23.16 8.33 13.59
C GLY A 357 22.19 7.38 12.88
N GLY A 358 22.73 6.26 12.39
CA GLY A 358 21.98 5.25 11.64
C GLY A 358 22.07 5.44 10.13
N VAL A 359 21.05 4.97 9.42
CA VAL A 359 21.07 4.94 7.93
C VAL A 359 20.62 6.24 7.26
N LEU A 360 20.18 7.24 8.03
CA LEU A 360 19.88 8.58 7.51
C LEU A 360 20.88 9.59 8.06
N SER A 361 21.23 10.59 7.25
CA SER A 361 22.00 11.77 7.68
C SER A 361 21.29 13.05 7.27
N GLU A 362 21.37 14.08 8.12
CA GLU A 362 20.94 15.44 7.78
C GLU A 362 22.16 16.25 7.31
N ASP A 363 22.29 16.41 5.99
CA ASP A 363 23.52 16.90 5.33
C ASP A 363 23.58 18.43 5.25
N GLY A 364 22.60 19.14 5.80
CA GLY A 364 22.62 20.59 5.83
C GLY A 364 21.46 21.22 6.57
N ALA A 365 21.64 22.50 6.89
CA ALA A 365 20.63 23.32 7.50
C ALA A 365 19.40 23.48 6.60
N MET A 366 18.24 23.63 7.23
CA MET A 366 17.01 24.03 6.56
C MET A 366 17.18 25.41 5.93
N THR A 367 16.61 25.61 4.74
CA THR A 367 16.67 26.90 4.04
C THR A 367 15.93 28.01 4.81
N SER A 368 16.36 29.27 4.69
CA SER A 368 15.87 30.40 5.50
C SER A 368 14.52 30.98 5.03
N GLY A 369 13.84 30.37 4.06
CA GLY A 369 12.65 30.93 3.42
C GLY A 369 12.96 31.63 2.09
N GLY A 370 11.93 31.99 1.31
CA GLY A 370 12.06 32.87 0.14
C GLY A 370 12.08 32.17 -1.23
N LYS A 371 12.87 32.69 -2.18
CA LYS A 371 12.91 32.20 -3.58
C LYS A 371 13.74 30.92 -3.75
N SER A 372 14.77 30.72 -2.94
CA SER A 372 15.65 29.54 -2.99
C SER A 372 15.28 28.55 -1.89
N LEU A 373 14.05 28.05 -1.95
CA LEU A 373 13.63 26.97 -1.09
C LEU A 373 14.11 25.65 -1.69
N GLN A 374 14.78 24.86 -0.86
CA GLN A 374 15.30 23.55 -1.24
C GLN A 374 14.71 22.50 -0.31
N PRO A 375 14.38 21.31 -0.83
CA PRO A 375 13.95 20.18 -0.02
C PRO A 375 14.93 19.82 1.07
N ALA A 376 14.46 19.02 2.05
CA ALA A 376 15.29 18.59 3.17
C ALA A 376 16.55 17.87 2.65
N LYS A 377 17.72 18.39 3.03
CA LYS A 377 19.02 17.78 2.70
C LYS A 377 19.25 16.57 3.59
N VAL A 378 18.68 15.45 3.16
CA VAL A 378 18.73 14.16 3.85
C VAL A 378 19.19 13.08 2.88
N SER A 379 20.23 12.36 3.28
CA SER A 379 20.76 11.23 2.53
C SER A 379 20.45 9.92 3.26
N TYR A 380 20.27 8.86 2.46
CA TYR A 380 20.12 7.50 2.94
C TYR A 380 21.35 6.68 2.56
N HIS A 381 21.98 6.09 3.57
CA HIS A 381 23.23 5.32 3.48
C HIS A 381 23.01 3.84 3.80
N GLY A 382 21.76 3.40 3.86
CA GLY A 382 21.44 1.98 4.09
C GLY A 382 21.70 1.11 2.86
N ASN A 383 21.55 -0.20 3.06
CA ASN A 383 21.74 -1.21 2.01
C ASN A 383 20.53 -1.34 1.07
N GLY A 384 19.39 -0.78 1.46
CA GLY A 384 18.15 -0.84 0.71
C GLY A 384 18.12 0.08 -0.51
N VAL A 385 16.95 0.12 -1.14
CA VAL A 385 16.60 1.09 -2.18
C VAL A 385 15.75 2.18 -1.56
N MET A 386 16.14 3.44 -1.75
CA MET A 386 15.32 4.60 -1.40
C MET A 386 14.62 5.14 -2.64
N VAL A 387 13.33 5.40 -2.54
CA VAL A 387 12.55 6.23 -3.47
C VAL A 387 12.27 7.56 -2.78
N ARG A 388 12.57 8.68 -3.44
CA ARG A 388 12.38 10.03 -2.94
C ARG A 388 11.60 10.89 -3.94
N VAL A 389 10.62 11.62 -3.45
CA VAL A 389 9.94 12.70 -4.18
C VAL A 389 9.94 13.96 -3.33
N ASP A 390 10.09 15.10 -3.99
CA ASP A 390 10.14 16.41 -3.35
C ASP A 390 9.15 17.36 -4.02
N THR A 391 8.50 18.22 -3.23
CA THR A 391 7.70 19.33 -3.73
C THR A 391 7.69 20.49 -2.74
N ARG A 392 7.11 21.62 -3.16
CA ARG A 392 6.92 22.81 -2.32
C ARG A 392 5.43 23.03 -2.07
N GLY A 393 5.04 23.13 -0.80
CA GLY A 393 3.69 23.54 -0.37
C GLY A 393 2.56 22.59 -0.73
N ASP A 394 2.89 21.38 -1.20
CA ASP A 394 1.96 20.39 -1.76
C ASP A 394 2.35 18.98 -1.28
N GLU A 395 1.49 17.98 -1.54
CA GLU A 395 1.81 16.57 -1.33
C GLU A 395 2.77 16.05 -2.44
N PRO A 396 4.02 15.64 -2.12
CA PRO A 396 5.02 15.23 -3.11
C PRO A 396 4.53 14.13 -4.06
N ARG A 397 3.79 13.14 -3.56
CA ARG A 397 3.32 12.00 -4.38
C ARG A 397 2.34 12.43 -5.47
N LEU A 398 1.54 13.46 -5.21
CA LEU A 398 0.51 13.97 -6.12
C LEU A 398 1.04 15.04 -7.07
N LYS A 399 2.05 15.82 -6.68
CA LYS A 399 2.51 16.99 -7.46
C LYS A 399 3.91 16.86 -8.07
N ALA A 400 4.81 16.05 -7.51
CA ALA A 400 6.16 15.90 -8.07
C ALA A 400 6.12 15.38 -9.52
N ALA A 401 6.99 15.92 -10.38
CA ALA A 401 7.12 15.43 -11.75
C ALA A 401 7.89 14.11 -11.79
N ASN A 402 8.97 14.04 -11.02
CA ASN A 402 9.92 12.93 -11.01
C ASN A 402 10.15 12.42 -9.58
N ALA A 403 10.45 11.13 -9.48
CA ALA A 403 10.97 10.47 -8.30
C ALA A 403 12.42 10.08 -8.54
N VAL A 404 13.26 10.26 -7.53
CA VAL A 404 14.67 9.86 -7.52
C VAL A 404 14.79 8.56 -6.73
N ILE A 405 15.32 7.53 -7.38
CA ILE A 405 15.54 6.21 -6.80
C ILE A 405 17.04 6.01 -6.63
N THR A 406 17.48 5.62 -5.45
CA THR A 406 18.90 5.43 -5.15
C THR A 406 19.18 4.08 -4.47
N LYS A 407 20.33 3.51 -4.79
CA LYS A 407 20.89 2.30 -4.16
C LYS A 407 22.40 2.35 -4.18
N GLN A 408 23.05 2.43 -3.01
CA GLN A 408 24.52 2.34 -2.88
C GLN A 408 25.29 3.21 -3.89
N GLY A 409 24.90 4.50 -4.01
CA GLY A 409 25.52 5.45 -4.93
C GLY A 409 25.04 5.38 -6.39
N LYS A 410 24.25 4.37 -6.77
CA LYS A 410 23.54 4.36 -8.05
C LYS A 410 22.26 5.18 -7.93
N THR A 411 21.95 5.95 -8.96
CA THR A 411 20.77 6.82 -9.01
C THR A 411 20.01 6.61 -10.31
N CYS A 412 18.68 6.60 -10.23
CA CYS A 412 17.77 6.48 -11.35
C CYS A 412 16.61 7.46 -11.15
N THR A 413 16.26 8.23 -12.17
CA THR A 413 15.14 9.18 -12.11
C THR A 413 14.00 8.64 -12.95
N VAL A 414 12.81 8.52 -12.36
CA VAL A 414 11.60 8.05 -13.06
C VAL A 414 10.47 9.07 -12.91
N PRO A 415 9.54 9.18 -13.87
CA PRO A 415 8.36 10.00 -13.68
C PRO A 415 7.56 9.52 -12.46
N ALA A 416 7.18 10.43 -11.55
CA ALA A 416 6.48 10.07 -10.32
C ALA A 416 5.15 9.35 -10.59
N LYS A 417 4.48 9.70 -11.70
CA LYS A 417 3.25 9.03 -12.17
C LYS A 417 3.43 7.52 -12.48
N LYS A 418 4.66 7.04 -12.68
CA LYS A 418 4.93 5.60 -12.84
C LYS A 418 4.88 4.84 -11.50
N LEU A 419 5.10 5.55 -10.39
CA LEU A 419 5.09 5.01 -9.03
C LEU A 419 3.75 5.27 -8.32
N TRP A 420 3.12 6.42 -8.57
CA TRP A 420 1.80 6.80 -8.06
C TRP A 420 0.90 7.21 -9.24
N PRO A 421 0.13 6.28 -9.83
CA PRO A 421 -0.67 6.55 -11.03
C PRO A 421 -1.91 7.39 -10.74
N ASP A 422 -2.55 7.20 -9.58
CA ASP A 422 -3.65 8.05 -9.13
C ASP A 422 -3.07 9.32 -8.51
N ARG A 423 -3.25 10.44 -9.21
CA ARG A 423 -2.79 11.76 -8.81
C ARG A 423 -3.96 12.73 -8.62
N SER A 424 -5.17 12.21 -8.41
CA SER A 424 -6.32 13.06 -8.12
C SER A 424 -6.18 13.70 -6.74
N GLU A 425 -6.60 14.97 -6.61
CA GLU A 425 -6.52 15.72 -5.34
C GLU A 425 -7.48 15.18 -4.25
N HIS A 426 -8.37 14.26 -4.64
CA HIS A 426 -9.38 13.67 -3.77
C HIS A 426 -9.07 12.21 -3.39
N SER A 427 -7.96 11.66 -3.86
CA SER A 427 -7.56 10.27 -3.61
C SER A 427 -6.24 10.20 -2.85
N SER A 428 -6.10 9.14 -2.06
CA SER A 428 -4.85 8.77 -1.42
C SER A 428 -3.84 8.33 -2.49
N ALA A 429 -2.65 8.92 -2.46
CA ALA A 429 -1.59 8.59 -3.41
C ALA A 429 -0.98 7.21 -3.07
N HIS A 430 -1.60 6.14 -3.56
CA HIS A 430 -1.16 4.78 -3.34
C HIS A 430 0.01 4.38 -4.23
N PHE A 431 1.01 3.74 -3.64
CA PHE A 431 2.15 3.20 -4.37
C PHE A 431 1.71 2.04 -5.26
N LYS A 432 2.09 2.08 -6.54
CA LYS A 432 1.66 1.13 -7.57
C LYS A 432 2.01 -0.33 -7.25
N TYR A 433 3.14 -0.56 -6.58
CA TYR A 433 3.69 -1.91 -6.40
C TYR A 433 3.35 -2.47 -5.01
N PHE A 434 2.37 -3.37 -5.00
CA PHE A 434 1.89 -4.05 -3.79
C PHE A 434 2.99 -4.88 -3.12
N SER A 435 3.79 -5.60 -3.92
CA SER A 435 4.87 -6.46 -3.42
C SER A 435 6.27 -5.89 -3.70
N ASP A 436 7.25 -6.31 -2.91
CA ASP A 436 8.66 -5.95 -3.13
C ASP A 436 9.20 -6.61 -4.41
N SER A 437 8.68 -7.79 -4.79
CA SER A 437 9.07 -8.49 -6.02
C SER A 437 8.63 -7.75 -7.28
N ASP A 438 7.41 -7.20 -7.31
CA ASP A 438 6.91 -6.43 -8.45
C ASP A 438 7.73 -5.15 -8.62
N PHE A 439 8.06 -4.50 -7.50
CA PHE A 439 8.89 -3.31 -7.52
C PHE A 439 10.32 -3.63 -7.96
N ASP A 440 10.91 -4.75 -7.50
CA ASP A 440 12.23 -5.22 -7.93
C ASP A 440 12.29 -5.46 -9.45
N ALA A 441 11.26 -6.10 -10.03
CA ALA A 441 11.17 -6.29 -11.48
C ALA A 441 11.12 -4.95 -12.24
N PHE A 442 10.38 -3.97 -11.71
CA PHE A 442 10.36 -2.61 -12.25
C PHE A 442 11.73 -1.94 -12.17
N LEU A 443 12.43 -2.05 -11.03
CA LEU A 443 13.76 -1.47 -10.86
C LEU A 443 14.79 -2.10 -11.81
N LYS A 444 14.80 -3.43 -11.94
CA LYS A 444 15.71 -4.14 -12.84
C LYS A 444 15.53 -3.71 -14.30
N SER A 445 14.27 -3.59 -14.74
CA SER A 445 13.95 -3.19 -16.11
C SER A 445 14.16 -1.70 -16.39
N THR A 446 13.88 -0.83 -15.41
CA THR A 446 13.89 0.63 -15.61
C THR A 446 15.22 1.29 -15.21
N CYS A 447 15.83 0.80 -14.13
CA CYS A 447 17.00 1.41 -13.49
C CYS A 447 18.28 0.56 -13.59
N GLY A 448 18.19 -0.68 -14.08
CA GLY A 448 19.36 -1.57 -14.23
C GLY A 448 19.95 -2.08 -12.90
N PHE A 449 19.21 -1.95 -11.80
CA PHE A 449 19.54 -2.54 -10.50
C PHE A 449 18.26 -3.01 -9.80
N GLY A 450 18.36 -3.96 -8.88
CA GLY A 450 17.23 -4.47 -8.10
C GLY A 450 17.28 -4.07 -6.62
N LEU A 451 16.33 -4.59 -5.84
CA LEU A 451 16.29 -4.48 -4.37
C LEU A 451 17.49 -5.11 -3.68
#